data_AF-A0A1A3T094-F1
#
_entry.id   AF-A0A1A3T094-F1
#
_cell.length_a   1.000
_cell.length_b   1.000
_cell.length_c   1.000
_cell.angle_alpha   90.00
_cell.angle_beta   90.00
_cell.angle_gamma   90.00
#
_symmetry.space_group_name_H-M   'P 1'
#
loop_
_entity.id
_entity.type
_entity.pdbx_description
1 polymer ?
#
loop_
_entity_poly.entity_id
_entity_poly.type
_entity_poly.pdbx_seq_one_letter_code
_entity_poly.pdbx_strand_id
1 'polypeptide(L)'
;MAKYATLAEAMVDNSDELAEAEMRYRLLSESFEAMPQLRANLNPALERAKAEILRLRAARAAVAPRSEGGGQVVAVDPARFRKSTG
;
A
#
# COMPACT_ATOMS: atom_id res chain seq x y z
N MET A 1 9.29 -4.07 13.74
CA MET A 1 8.84 -3.51 15.03
C MET A 1 7.69 -2.56 14.75
N ALA A 2 6.58 -2.67 15.49
CA ALA A 2 5.50 -1.70 15.36
C ALA A 2 5.99 -0.36 15.93
N LYS A 3 5.87 0.72 15.15
CA LYS A 3 6.26 2.09 15.56
C LYS A 3 5.45 2.59 16.76
N TYR A 4 4.25 2.03 16.97
CA TYR A 4 3.38 2.31 18.10
C TYR A 4 3.02 0.99 18.82
N ALA A 5 2.79 1.06 20.12
CA ALA A 5 2.41 -0.09 20.94
C ALA A 5 0.91 -0.37 20.85
N THR A 6 0.09 0.68 20.73
CA THR A 6 -1.37 0.58 20.68
C THR A 6 -1.98 1.24 19.45
N LEU A 7 -3.19 0.80 19.06
CA LEU A 7 -3.95 1.47 17.99
C LEU A 7 -4.24 2.94 18.36
N ALA A 8 -4.53 3.21 19.63
CA ALA A 8 -4.80 4.58 20.08
C ALA A 8 -3.60 5.51 19.87
N GLU A 9 -2.38 5.03 20.14
CA GLU A 9 -1.16 5.78 19.85
C GLU A 9 -1.00 6.06 18.34
N ALA A 10 -1.27 5.06 17.49
CA ALA A 10 -1.22 5.24 16.04
C ALA A 10 -2.27 6.24 15.54
N MET A 11 -3.48 6.24 16.10
CA MET A 11 -4.56 7.18 15.76
C MET A 11 -4.27 8.63 16.17
N VAL A 12 -3.51 8.84 17.25
CA VAL A 12 -3.12 10.19 17.71
C VAL A 12 -2.09 10.80 16.76
N ASP A 13 -1.24 9.98 16.16
CA ASP A 13 -0.25 10.40 15.19
C ASP A 13 -0.84 10.48 13.77
N ASN A 14 -1.47 11.61 13.47
CA ASN A 14 -2.05 11.92 12.15
C ASN A 14 -1.05 11.85 10.98
N SER A 15 0.24 11.62 11.22
CA SER A 15 1.27 11.50 10.18
C SER A 15 1.49 10.07 9.69
N ASP A 16 0.89 9.06 10.34
CA ASP A 16 1.14 7.64 10.01
C ASP A 16 -0.15 6.81 9.86
N GLU A 17 -0.99 7.26 8.93
CA GLU A 17 -2.23 6.56 8.53
C GLU A 17 -1.97 5.09 8.15
N LEU A 18 -0.79 4.78 7.59
CA LEU A 18 -0.43 3.41 7.24
C LEU A 18 -0.23 2.54 8.49
N ALA A 19 0.48 3.03 9.50
CA ALA A 19 0.64 2.29 10.74
C ALA A 19 -0.69 2.07 11.47
N GLU A 20 -1.59 3.06 11.45
CA GLU A 20 -2.94 2.89 12.00
C GLU A 20 -3.71 1.79 11.26
N ALA A 21 -3.72 1.81 9.93
CA ALA A 21 -4.41 0.81 9.11
C ALA A 21 -3.85 -0.61 9.33
N GLU A 22 -2.52 -0.75 9.46
CA GLU A 22 -1.86 -2.03 9.75
C GLU A 22 -2.20 -2.56 11.16
N MET A 23 -2.26 -1.70 12.17
CA MET A 23 -2.68 -2.10 13.52
C MET A 23 -4.16 -2.49 13.58
N ARG A 24 -5.02 -1.74 12.88
CA ARG A 24 -6.44 -2.05 12.78
C ARG A 24 -6.65 -3.42 12.12
N TYR A 25 -5.94 -3.69 11.02
CA TYR A 25 -5.98 -5.00 10.36
C TYR A 25 -5.55 -6.11 11.31
N ARG A 26 -4.42 -5.95 12.02
CA ARG A 26 -3.93 -6.94 12.99
C ARG A 26 -4.99 -7.25 14.06
N LEU A 27 -5.56 -6.23 14.71
CA LEU A 27 -6.57 -6.43 15.75
C LEU A 27 -7.85 -7.12 15.22
N LEU A 28 -8.26 -6.77 14.00
CA LEU A 28 -9.39 -7.43 13.34
C LEU A 28 -9.08 -8.90 13.04
N SER A 29 -7.85 -9.22 12.59
CA SER A 29 -7.42 -10.60 12.32
C SER A 29 -7.36 -11.43 13.59
N GLU A 30 -6.76 -10.91 14.66
CA GLU A 30 -6.74 -11.56 15.98
C GLU A 30 -8.17 -11.85 16.48
N SER A 31 -9.07 -10.87 16.35
CA SER A 31 -10.48 -11.05 16.73
C SER A 31 -11.21 -12.06 15.85
N PHE A 32 -10.90 -12.10 14.54
CA PHE A 32 -11.48 -13.04 13.59
C PHE A 32 -11.08 -14.50 13.88
N GLU A 33 -9.85 -14.70 14.35
CA GLU A 33 -9.33 -15.99 14.77
C GLU A 33 -9.93 -16.42 16.11
N ALA A 34 -9.95 -15.51 17.09
CA ALA A 34 -10.43 -15.77 18.44
C ALA A 34 -11.96 -15.94 18.54
N MET A 35 -12.73 -15.29 17.65
CA MET A 35 -14.20 -15.27 17.71
C MET A 35 -14.83 -15.74 16.38
N PRO A 36 -14.86 -17.06 16.10
CA PRO A 36 -15.40 -17.61 14.85
C PRO A 36 -16.84 -17.18 14.54
N GLN A 37 -17.66 -16.97 15.57
CA GLN A 37 -19.05 -16.52 15.46
C GLN A 37 -19.19 -15.11 14.87
N LEU A 38 -18.13 -14.29 14.92
CA LEU A 38 -18.13 -12.93 14.39
C LEU A 38 -17.56 -12.83 12.97
N ARG A 39 -17.09 -13.93 12.38
CA ARG A 39 -16.39 -13.92 11.09
C ARG A 39 -17.18 -13.27 9.96
N ALA A 40 -18.47 -13.55 9.87
CA ALA A 40 -19.34 -12.92 8.86
C ALA A 40 -19.38 -11.38 9.01
N ASN A 41 -19.36 -10.88 10.25
CA ASN A 41 -19.39 -9.45 10.55
C ASN A 41 -18.00 -8.80 10.36
N LEU A 42 -16.93 -9.52 10.67
CA LEU A 42 -15.56 -9.02 10.62
C LEU A 42 -14.93 -9.07 9.22
N ASN A 43 -15.35 -10.01 8.36
CA ASN A 43 -14.82 -10.16 7.00
C ASN A 43 -14.86 -8.85 6.18
N PRO A 44 -16.00 -8.13 6.10
CA PRO A 44 -16.05 -6.87 5.36
C PRO A 44 -15.12 -5.79 5.92
N ALA A 45 -14.86 -5.78 7.23
CA ALA A 45 -13.94 -4.84 7.86
C ALA A 45 -12.47 -5.20 7.56
N LEU A 46 -12.14 -6.50 7.57
CA LEU A 46 -10.82 -7.00 7.18
C LEU A 46 -10.48 -6.65 5.72
N GLU A 47 -11.40 -6.90 4.79
CA GLU A 47 -11.17 -6.60 3.37
C GLU A 47 -11.03 -5.10 3.12
N ARG A 48 -11.80 -4.26 3.82
CA ARG A 48 -11.62 -2.81 3.78
C ARG A 48 -10.24 -2.38 4.29
N ALA A 49 -9.79 -2.92 5.42
CA ALA A 49 -8.47 -2.61 5.97
C ALA A 49 -7.33 -3.07 5.04
N LYS A 50 -7.45 -4.25 4.39
CA LYS A 50 -6.49 -4.70 3.37
C LYS A 50 -6.40 -3.73 2.19
N ALA A 51 -7.55 -3.32 1.66
CA ALA A 51 -7.62 -2.38 0.54
C ALA A 51 -6.99 -1.03 0.89
N GLU A 52 -7.24 -0.53 2.10
CA GLU A 52 -6.66 0.70 2.62
C GLU A 52 -5.13 0.61 2.76
N ILE A 53 -4.61 -0.46 3.35
CA ILE A 53 -3.17 -0.73 3.46
C ILE A 53 -2.52 -0.72 2.07
N LEU A 54 -3.13 -1.40 1.09
CA LEU A 54 -2.61 -1.43 -0.28
C LEU A 54 -2.57 -0.02 -0.90
N ARG A 55 -3.65 0.76 -0.75
CA ARG A 55 -3.72 2.14 -1.23
C ARG A 55 -2.65 3.03 -0.59
N LEU A 56 -2.50 2.95 0.73
CA LEU A 56 -1.53 3.75 1.49
C LEU A 56 -0.09 3.38 1.16
N ARG A 57 0.21 2.08 0.98
CA ARG A 57 1.52 1.62 0.50
C ARG A 57 1.82 2.15 -0.90
N ALA A 58 0.84 2.11 -1.81
CA ALA A 58 1.00 2.66 -3.16
C ALA A 58 1.22 4.18 -3.13
N ALA A 59 0.44 4.92 -2.33
CA ALA A 59 0.61 6.36 -2.16
C ALA A 59 1.99 6.70 -1.60
N ARG A 60 2.45 5.98 -0.56
CA ARG A 60 3.79 6.16 0.01
C ARG A 60 4.89 5.88 -1.02
N ALA A 61 4.73 4.84 -1.84
CA ALA A 61 5.67 4.52 -2.91
C ALA A 61 5.69 5.57 -4.03
N ALA A 62 4.56 6.23 -4.31
CA ALA A 62 4.48 7.30 -5.30
C ALA A 62 5.20 8.59 -4.85
N VAL A 63 5.25 8.85 -3.54
CA VAL A 63 5.92 10.02 -2.95
C VAL A 63 7.40 9.75 -2.64
N ALA A 64 7.78 8.48 -2.45
CA ALA A 64 9.17 8.11 -2.27
C ALA A 64 10.01 8.57 -3.48
N PRO A 65 11.20 9.14 -3.29
CA PRO A 65 12.06 9.51 -4.40
C PRO A 65 12.29 8.28 -5.26
N ARG A 66 11.84 8.33 -6.53
CA ARG A 66 12.20 7.31 -7.51
C ARG A 66 13.71 7.25 -7.52
N SER A 67 14.28 6.10 -7.18
CA SER A 67 15.68 5.81 -7.45
C SER A 67 15.98 6.25 -8.89
N GLU A 68 17.04 7.02 -9.11
CA GLU A 68 17.42 7.69 -10.36
C GLU A 68 17.69 6.74 -11.57
N GLY A 69 17.13 5.53 -11.60
CA GLY A 69 17.29 4.54 -12.67
C GLY A 69 15.98 4.05 -13.30
N GLY A 70 14.86 4.72 -13.05
CA GLY A 70 13.51 4.18 -13.35
C GLY A 70 12.83 4.66 -14.63
N GLY A 71 13.56 5.17 -15.62
CA GLY A 71 12.99 5.57 -16.90
C GLY A 71 14.07 5.72 -17.95
N GLN A 72 14.31 4.69 -18.74
CA GLN A 72 15.20 4.82 -19.89
C GLN A 72 14.49 5.69 -20.94
N VAL A 73 14.81 6.99 -20.95
CA VAL A 73 14.44 7.88 -22.06
C VAL A 73 15.29 7.44 -23.24
N VAL A 74 14.72 6.61 -24.10
CA VAL A 74 15.36 6.25 -25.37
C VAL A 74 15.22 7.45 -26.29
N ALA A 75 16.35 8.03 -26.70
CA ALA A 75 16.36 9.11 -27.67
C ALA A 75 15.65 8.63 -28.95
N VAL A 76 14.76 9.47 -29.49
CA VAL A 76 14.06 9.17 -30.75
C VAL A 76 15.09 9.11 -31.87
N ASP A 77 15.29 7.93 -32.45
CA ASP A 77 16.16 7.74 -33.62
C ASP A 77 15.33 7.83 -34.92
N PRO A 78 15.41 8.94 -35.67
CA PRO A 78 14.67 9.09 -36.92
C PRO A 78 15.20 8.18 -38.04
N ALA A 79 16.40 7.60 -37.93
CA ALA A 79 16.91 6.64 -38.91
C ALA A 79 16.14 5.31 -38.88
N ARG A 80 15.52 4.94 -37.75
CA ARG A 80 14.67 3.74 -37.63
C ARG A 80 13.42 3.76 -38.50
N PHE A 81 12.96 4.94 -38.91
CA PHE A 81 11.70 5.10 -39.64
C PHE A 81 11.88 5.34 -41.14
N ARG A 82 13.11 5.20 -41.65
CA ARG A 82 13.34 5.33 -43.10
C ARG A 82 12.90 4.06 -43.81
N LYS A 83 12.11 4.22 -44.87
CA LYS A 83 11.77 3.12 -45.78
C LYS A 83 13.06 2.64 -46.45
N SER A 84 13.34 1.34 -46.36
CA SER A 84 14.39 0.71 -47.16
C SER A 84 13.99 0.80 -48.63
N THR A 85 14.72 1.58 -49.42
CA THR A 85 14.64 1.51 -50.88
C THR A 85 15.36 0.25 -51.32
N GLY A 86 14.59 -0.82 -51.53
CA GLY A 86 14.97 -1.96 -52.36
C GLY A 86 14.54 -1.72 -53.80
#